data_AF-A0A382RFM9-F1
#
_entry.id   AF-A0A382RFM9-F1
#
_cell.length_a   1.000
_cell.length_b   1.000
_cell.length_c   1.000
_cell.angle_alpha   90.00
_cell.angle_beta   90.00
_cell.angle_gamma   90.00
#
_symmetry.space_group_name_H-M   'P 1'
#
loop_
_entity.id
_entity.type
_entity.pdbx_description
1 polymer ?
#
loop_
_entity_poly.entity_id
_entity_poly.type
_entity_poly.pdbx_seq_one_letter_code
_entity_poly.pdbx_strand_id
1 'polypeptide(L)'
;INYSGKNISVIGEDRETTIIDGNQNGSVVVFENGEGAETVLSGFTLTNGYSEFEGNQYPYTTGGGILFHSGSSPRIENMIITNNSGNAGGGISCVSGSSPTLNNVIISNNDSEGSGGGMMCSGSSPTLTHVLFTGNSAPWRGGGIGVSGASSNPTFTNVTLIDNQSSTAGWPNSGGGGIAFWGGADCSISNSIFFGNNPDEIYLATDEPPNSINISYSNIQESWEGEGNIDVDPMFVDTANGNFHLLASSQLINAGDPDSTDSDGSRADIGAYPYLNSYSGPTWYISESGNDTTATGASDDPFRSIQSGINFSSGGDSVTV
;
A
#
# COMPACT_ATOMS: atom_id res chain seq x y z
N ILE A 1 -19.06 13.19 1.14
CA ILE A 1 -19.61 12.86 -0.20
C ILE A 1 -20.36 11.54 -0.10
N ASN A 2 -21.52 11.43 -0.74
CA ASN A 2 -22.29 10.19 -0.84
C ASN A 2 -22.81 10.05 -2.28
N TYR A 3 -22.59 8.89 -2.90
CA TYR A 3 -22.96 8.64 -4.29
C TYR A 3 -24.45 8.31 -4.45
N SER A 4 -25.13 7.94 -3.36
CA SER A 4 -26.55 7.58 -3.30
C SER A 4 -26.92 6.51 -4.32
N GLY A 5 -26.06 5.51 -4.48
CA GLY A 5 -26.24 4.38 -5.40
C GLY A 5 -26.00 4.72 -6.87
N LYS A 6 -25.49 5.91 -7.19
CA LYS A 6 -25.17 6.29 -8.56
C LYS A 6 -23.78 5.77 -8.93
N ASN A 7 -23.70 5.05 -10.04
CA ASN A 7 -22.43 4.64 -10.64
C ASN A 7 -21.90 5.76 -11.54
N ILE A 8 -21.20 6.73 -10.94
CA ILE A 8 -20.61 7.88 -11.63
C ILE A 8 -19.14 8.04 -11.27
N SER A 9 -18.43 8.85 -12.02
CA SER A 9 -17.05 9.24 -11.71
C SER A 9 -17.02 10.63 -11.10
N VAL A 10 -16.32 10.77 -9.97
CA VAL A 10 -15.92 12.07 -9.42
C VAL A 10 -14.41 12.16 -9.62
N ILE A 11 -13.98 13.15 -10.41
CA ILE A 11 -12.60 13.27 -10.88
C ILE A 11 -12.11 14.70 -10.57
N GLY A 12 -11.01 14.79 -9.84
CA GLY A 12 -10.29 16.04 -9.58
C GLY A 12 -9.26 16.33 -10.66
N GLU A 13 -8.75 17.56 -10.68
CA GLU A 13 -7.77 17.99 -11.69
C GLU A 13 -6.38 17.41 -11.41
N ASP A 14 -6.01 17.33 -10.14
CA ASP A 14 -4.66 17.01 -9.67
C ASP A 14 -4.76 16.60 -8.18
N ARG A 15 -4.13 15.48 -7.81
CA ARG A 15 -4.33 14.88 -6.48
C ARG A 15 -3.63 15.65 -5.36
N GLU A 16 -2.61 16.41 -5.71
CA GLU A 16 -1.78 17.20 -4.81
C GLU A 16 -2.42 18.56 -4.50
N THR A 17 -3.32 19.06 -5.37
CA THR A 17 -3.90 20.41 -5.26
C THR A 17 -5.42 20.46 -5.16
N THR A 18 -6.15 19.45 -5.66
CA THR A 18 -7.60 19.34 -5.45
C THR A 18 -7.84 18.66 -4.11
N ILE A 19 -8.35 19.39 -3.12
CA ILE A 19 -8.49 18.89 -1.74
C ILE A 19 -9.96 18.89 -1.32
N ILE A 20 -10.43 17.75 -0.80
CA ILE A 20 -11.72 17.63 -0.14
C ILE A 20 -11.47 17.43 1.36
N ASP A 21 -11.80 18.46 2.12
CA ASP A 21 -11.67 18.50 3.57
C ASP A 21 -12.98 18.05 4.24
N GLY A 22 -12.92 16.99 5.04
CA GLY A 22 -14.04 16.44 5.82
C GLY A 22 -14.47 17.30 7.00
N ASN A 23 -13.67 18.31 7.37
CA ASN A 23 -13.90 19.25 8.45
C ASN A 23 -14.23 18.56 9.79
N GLN A 24 -13.54 17.46 10.06
CA GLN A 24 -13.67 16.62 11.26
C GLN A 24 -15.11 16.14 11.50
N ASN A 25 -15.86 15.83 10.44
CA ASN A 25 -17.24 15.43 10.56
C ASN A 25 -17.55 14.17 9.72
N GLY A 26 -17.43 13.01 10.37
CA GLY A 26 -17.65 11.71 9.78
C GLY A 26 -16.64 11.36 8.69
N SER A 27 -16.98 10.33 7.92
CA SER A 27 -16.22 9.93 6.74
C SER A 27 -16.29 11.00 5.65
N VAL A 28 -15.15 11.34 5.02
CA VAL A 28 -15.15 12.30 3.90
C VAL A 28 -15.96 11.77 2.72
N VAL A 29 -15.89 10.46 2.44
CA VAL A 29 -16.66 9.78 1.40
C VAL A 29 -17.31 8.52 1.95
N VAL A 30 -18.58 8.30 1.61
CA VAL A 30 -19.35 7.11 1.98
C VAL A 30 -19.93 6.45 0.72
N PHE A 31 -19.67 5.16 0.58
CA PHE A 31 -20.30 4.26 -0.38
C PHE A 31 -21.09 3.21 0.40
N GLU A 32 -22.42 3.25 0.33
CA GLU A 32 -23.29 2.46 1.21
C GLU A 32 -24.56 1.95 0.52
N ASN A 33 -24.66 2.13 -0.80
CA ASN A 33 -25.85 1.83 -1.59
C ASN A 33 -25.57 0.83 -2.73
N GLY A 34 -24.47 0.08 -2.64
CA GLY A 34 -24.11 -0.93 -3.63
C GLY A 34 -23.49 -0.32 -4.89
N GLU A 35 -22.76 0.80 -4.73
CA GLU A 35 -21.98 1.40 -5.81
C GLU A 35 -20.99 0.38 -6.39
N GLY A 36 -21.05 0.12 -7.70
CA GLY A 36 -20.26 -0.92 -8.37
C GLY A 36 -18.98 -0.40 -9.04
N ALA A 37 -18.27 -1.28 -9.75
CA ALA A 37 -16.97 -1.00 -10.38
C ALA A 37 -16.96 0.10 -11.47
N GLU A 38 -18.13 0.52 -11.95
CA GLU A 38 -18.30 1.68 -12.83
C GLU A 38 -18.21 3.02 -12.08
N THR A 39 -18.29 2.98 -10.75
CA THR A 39 -18.11 4.14 -9.88
C THR A 39 -16.63 4.40 -9.70
N VAL A 40 -16.20 5.65 -9.94
CA VAL A 40 -14.79 6.04 -9.83
C VAL A 40 -14.65 7.25 -8.92
N LEU A 41 -13.65 7.21 -8.04
CA LEU A 41 -13.17 8.34 -7.26
C LEU A 41 -11.70 8.55 -7.62
N SER A 42 -11.33 9.70 -8.21
CA SER A 42 -9.96 9.88 -8.71
C SER A 42 -9.44 11.31 -8.72
N GLY A 43 -8.13 11.49 -8.52
CA GLY A 43 -7.43 12.74 -8.84
C GLY A 43 -7.56 13.85 -7.81
N PHE A 44 -7.74 13.52 -6.52
CA PHE A 44 -7.78 14.50 -5.43
C PHE A 44 -7.28 13.92 -4.10
N THR A 45 -7.06 14.81 -3.14
CA THR A 45 -6.79 14.50 -1.74
C THR A 45 -8.08 14.45 -0.93
N LEU A 46 -8.22 13.45 -0.06
CA LEU A 46 -9.19 13.41 1.04
C LEU A 46 -8.46 13.62 2.37
N THR A 47 -8.94 14.58 3.16
CA THR A 47 -8.31 14.89 4.45
C THR A 47 -9.30 15.32 5.52
N ASN A 48 -8.86 15.31 6.78
CA ASN A 48 -9.61 15.79 7.94
C ASN A 48 -11.00 15.15 8.10
N GLY A 49 -11.19 13.92 7.63
CA GLY A 49 -12.33 13.11 8.05
C GLY A 49 -12.17 12.66 9.50
N TYR A 50 -13.26 12.68 10.28
CA TYR A 50 -13.24 12.26 11.67
C TYR A 50 -14.52 11.52 12.02
N SER A 51 -14.44 10.19 12.07
CA SER A 51 -15.57 9.36 12.49
C SER A 51 -15.38 8.88 13.92
N GLU A 52 -16.07 9.53 14.85
CA GLU A 52 -16.09 9.14 16.26
C GLU A 52 -16.83 7.82 16.48
N PHE A 53 -16.43 7.13 17.54
CA PHE A 53 -17.21 6.05 18.13
C PHE A 53 -18.51 6.57 18.77
N GLU A 54 -19.62 6.58 18.03
CA GLU A 54 -20.94 6.79 18.63
C GLU A 54 -21.53 5.47 19.16
N GLY A 55 -21.10 5.08 20.37
CA GLY A 55 -21.80 4.10 21.20
C GLY A 55 -21.41 2.62 21.01
N ASN A 56 -21.82 1.81 22.00
CA ASN A 56 -21.33 0.47 22.30
C ASN A 56 -21.78 -0.64 21.33
N GLN A 57 -21.67 -0.44 20.00
CA GLN A 57 -22.02 -1.45 19.00
C GLN A 57 -20.81 -1.92 18.19
N TYR A 58 -20.64 -3.25 18.23
CA TYR A 58 -19.78 -4.04 17.35
C TYR A 58 -20.63 -4.53 16.15
N PRO A 59 -20.09 -4.61 14.91
CA PRO A 59 -18.72 -4.27 14.52
C PRO A 59 -18.48 -2.76 14.32
N TYR A 60 -17.24 -2.37 14.53
CA TYR A 60 -16.65 -1.04 14.30
C TYR A 60 -16.66 -0.72 12.80
N THR A 61 -17.47 0.23 12.34
CA THR A 61 -17.84 0.33 10.92
C THR A 61 -17.58 1.69 10.28
N THR A 62 -16.78 2.57 10.87
CA THR A 62 -16.55 3.90 10.30
C THR A 62 -15.07 4.14 9.98
N GLY A 63 -14.81 4.57 8.74
CA GLY A 63 -13.50 5.05 8.30
C GLY A 63 -13.45 6.58 8.27
N GLY A 64 -12.30 7.18 8.57
CA GLY A 64 -12.17 8.64 8.55
C GLY A 64 -12.21 9.21 7.13
N GLY A 65 -11.39 8.69 6.22
CA GLY A 65 -11.34 9.14 4.83
C GLY A 65 -12.51 8.59 4.00
N ILE A 66 -12.57 7.27 3.87
CA ILE A 66 -13.56 6.57 3.05
C ILE A 66 -14.19 5.42 3.84
N LEU A 67 -15.52 5.32 3.77
CA LEU A 67 -16.29 4.16 4.22
C LEU A 67 -16.88 3.42 3.01
N PHE A 68 -16.57 2.13 2.88
CA PHE A 68 -17.25 1.19 1.99
C PHE A 68 -18.12 0.22 2.80
N HIS A 69 -19.41 0.21 2.52
CA HIS A 69 -20.41 -0.60 3.18
C HIS A 69 -21.43 -1.16 2.17
N SER A 70 -22.27 -2.11 2.60
CA SER A 70 -23.41 -2.63 1.84
C SER A 70 -23.03 -3.24 0.48
N GLY A 71 -21.89 -3.92 0.39
CA GLY A 71 -21.42 -4.54 -0.87
C GLY A 71 -20.92 -3.56 -1.92
N SER A 72 -20.55 -2.34 -1.52
CA SER A 72 -20.07 -1.31 -2.47
C SER A 72 -18.63 -1.59 -2.90
N SER A 73 -18.39 -1.68 -4.20
CA SER A 73 -17.10 -2.07 -4.78
C SER A 73 -16.68 -1.11 -5.92
N PRO A 74 -16.51 0.20 -5.63
CA PRO A 74 -16.04 1.19 -6.61
C PRO A 74 -14.53 1.09 -6.87
N ARG A 75 -14.05 1.87 -7.85
CA ARG A 75 -12.62 2.06 -8.14
C ARG A 75 -12.11 3.36 -7.53
N ILE A 76 -10.98 3.30 -6.84
CA ILE A 76 -10.29 4.43 -6.22
C ILE A 76 -8.92 4.57 -6.88
N GLU A 77 -8.67 5.69 -7.55
CA GLU A 77 -7.54 5.80 -8.47
C GLU A 77 -6.80 7.12 -8.34
N ASN A 78 -5.47 7.13 -8.29
CA ASN A 78 -4.68 8.37 -8.28
C ASN A 78 -5.14 9.31 -7.14
N MET A 79 -5.24 8.79 -5.92
CA MET A 79 -5.76 9.53 -4.75
C MET A 79 -4.69 9.70 -3.69
N ILE A 80 -4.83 10.74 -2.87
CA ILE A 80 -4.15 10.87 -1.58
C ILE A 80 -5.21 10.84 -0.49
N ILE A 81 -5.06 9.97 0.51
CA ILE A 81 -5.97 9.85 1.65
C ILE A 81 -5.13 10.06 2.89
N THR A 82 -5.24 11.25 3.50
CA THR A 82 -4.28 11.66 4.53
C THR A 82 -4.89 12.47 5.68
N ASN A 83 -4.31 12.34 6.88
CA ASN A 83 -4.77 13.03 8.09
C ASN A 83 -6.26 12.83 8.36
N ASN A 84 -6.75 11.62 8.16
CA ASN A 84 -8.09 11.23 8.56
C ASN A 84 -8.02 10.38 9.82
N SER A 85 -9.05 10.47 10.65
CA SER A 85 -9.19 9.63 11.82
C SER A 85 -10.55 8.95 11.88
N GLY A 86 -10.56 7.68 12.23
CA GLY A 86 -11.77 6.88 12.27
C GLY A 86 -11.72 5.79 13.31
N ASN A 87 -12.87 5.24 13.66
CA ASN A 87 -12.93 4.19 14.67
C ASN A 87 -12.28 2.88 14.19
N ALA A 88 -12.46 2.53 12.90
CA ALA A 88 -11.81 1.38 12.28
C ALA A 88 -11.47 1.70 10.83
N GLY A 89 -10.18 1.74 10.49
CA GLY A 89 -9.76 2.26 9.19
C GLY A 89 -9.64 3.78 9.20
N GLY A 90 -8.56 4.32 9.80
CA GLY A 90 -8.39 5.78 9.89
C GLY A 90 -8.50 6.46 8.53
N GLY A 91 -7.82 5.91 7.52
CA GLY A 91 -7.97 6.31 6.13
C GLY A 91 -9.19 5.67 5.46
N ILE A 92 -9.28 4.34 5.47
CA ILE A 92 -10.27 3.57 4.72
C ILE A 92 -10.86 2.44 5.56
N SER A 93 -12.19 2.28 5.53
CA SER A 93 -12.87 1.13 6.12
C SER A 93 -13.65 0.34 5.06
N CYS A 94 -13.34 -0.95 4.91
CA CYS A 94 -14.01 -1.89 4.02
C CYS A 94 -14.78 -2.92 4.85
N VAL A 95 -16.12 -2.85 4.81
CA VAL A 95 -17.00 -3.68 5.63
C VAL A 95 -18.20 -4.21 4.84
N SER A 96 -18.87 -5.22 5.38
CA SER A 96 -20.15 -5.74 4.85
C SER A 96 -20.07 -6.20 3.39
N GLY A 97 -19.02 -6.97 3.05
CA GLY A 97 -18.82 -7.55 1.72
C GLY A 97 -18.42 -6.54 0.64
N SER A 98 -17.81 -5.42 1.03
CA SER A 98 -17.46 -4.32 0.13
C SER A 98 -16.02 -4.46 -0.34
N SER A 99 -15.82 -4.74 -1.63
CA SER A 99 -14.51 -5.12 -2.19
C SER A 99 -14.05 -4.12 -3.26
N PRO A 100 -13.68 -2.88 -2.88
CA PRO A 100 -13.20 -1.87 -3.82
C PRO A 100 -11.85 -2.26 -4.44
N THR A 101 -11.55 -1.65 -5.58
CA THR A 101 -10.20 -1.70 -6.19
C THR A 101 -9.50 -0.37 -5.98
N LEU A 102 -8.27 -0.41 -5.46
CA LEU A 102 -7.41 0.76 -5.27
C LEU A 102 -6.20 0.64 -6.19
N ASN A 103 -5.95 1.70 -6.97
CA ASN A 103 -4.79 1.77 -7.85
C ASN A 103 -4.07 3.13 -7.77
N ASN A 104 -2.75 3.13 -7.58
CA ASN A 104 -1.95 4.36 -7.47
C ASN A 104 -2.49 5.31 -6.38
N VAL A 105 -2.63 4.78 -5.16
CA VAL A 105 -3.19 5.50 -4.01
C VAL A 105 -2.13 5.66 -2.94
N ILE A 106 -2.07 6.85 -2.33
CA ILE A 106 -1.24 7.13 -1.16
C ILE A 106 -2.15 7.24 0.06
N ILE A 107 -1.94 6.40 1.07
CA ILE A 107 -2.67 6.39 2.32
C ILE A 107 -1.68 6.73 3.43
N SER A 108 -1.72 7.95 3.94
CA SER A 108 -0.66 8.44 4.83
C SER A 108 -1.15 9.23 6.03
N ASN A 109 -0.46 9.09 7.17
CA ASN A 109 -0.75 9.86 8.38
C ASN A 109 -2.22 9.76 8.83
N ASN A 110 -2.86 8.62 8.60
CA ASN A 110 -4.21 8.37 9.11
C ASN A 110 -4.12 7.63 10.45
N ASP A 111 -5.09 7.91 11.32
CA ASP A 111 -5.12 7.39 12.69
C ASP A 111 -6.42 6.65 12.95
N SER A 112 -6.35 5.45 13.52
CA SER A 112 -7.52 4.69 13.94
C SER A 112 -7.65 4.72 15.45
N GLU A 113 -8.85 4.84 16.01
CA GLU A 113 -9.06 4.60 17.45
C GLU A 113 -9.08 3.10 17.80
N GLY A 114 -9.19 2.23 16.79
CA GLY A 114 -9.19 0.77 16.93
C GLY A 114 -8.03 0.14 16.19
N SER A 115 -8.34 -0.50 15.06
CA SER A 115 -7.38 -1.23 14.22
C SER A 115 -7.40 -0.68 12.80
N GLY A 116 -6.33 -0.93 12.03
CA GLY A 116 -6.19 -0.46 10.65
C GLY A 116 -6.05 1.06 10.57
N GLY A 117 -4.90 1.62 10.94
CA GLY A 117 -4.67 3.07 10.90
C GLY A 117 -4.84 3.64 9.49
N GLY A 118 -4.24 2.99 8.50
CA GLY A 118 -4.44 3.30 7.10
C GLY A 118 -5.74 2.70 6.57
N MET A 119 -5.90 1.38 6.69
CA MET A 119 -7.06 0.66 6.18
C MET A 119 -7.52 -0.48 7.11
N MET A 120 -8.82 -0.63 7.28
CA MET A 120 -9.46 -1.80 7.88
C MET A 120 -10.22 -2.60 6.82
N CYS A 121 -10.01 -3.92 6.80
CA CYS A 121 -10.77 -4.89 6.02
C CYS A 121 -11.47 -5.88 6.96
N SER A 122 -12.80 -5.87 6.98
CA SER A 122 -13.59 -6.78 7.81
C SER A 122 -14.73 -7.39 7.00
N GLY A 123 -14.69 -8.70 6.84
CA GLY A 123 -15.58 -9.47 5.95
C GLY A 123 -15.61 -8.94 4.52
N SER A 124 -14.46 -8.48 3.99
CA SER A 124 -14.34 -7.78 2.71
C SER A 124 -13.00 -8.11 2.03
N SER A 125 -12.95 -8.05 0.69
CA SER A 125 -11.80 -8.52 -0.10
C SER A 125 -11.37 -7.49 -1.15
N PRO A 126 -10.87 -6.31 -0.74
CA PRO A 126 -10.38 -5.31 -1.67
C PRO A 126 -9.13 -5.78 -2.43
N THR A 127 -8.91 -5.19 -3.60
CA THR A 127 -7.72 -5.41 -4.43
C THR A 127 -6.89 -4.14 -4.50
N LEU A 128 -5.61 -4.22 -4.17
CA LEU A 128 -4.70 -3.09 -4.10
C LEU A 128 -3.52 -3.28 -5.06
N THR A 129 -3.30 -2.30 -5.93
CA THR A 129 -2.18 -2.25 -6.87
C THR A 129 -1.46 -0.90 -6.82
N HIS A 130 -0.14 -0.88 -6.69
CA HIS A 130 0.64 0.38 -6.64
C HIS A 130 0.15 1.30 -5.51
N VAL A 131 0.04 0.76 -4.29
CA VAL A 131 -0.48 1.51 -3.14
C VAL A 131 0.61 1.71 -2.10
N LEU A 132 0.75 2.94 -1.61
CA LEU A 132 1.64 3.30 -0.51
C LEU A 132 0.85 3.50 0.77
N PHE A 133 1.23 2.82 1.84
CA PHE A 133 0.80 3.09 3.21
C PHE A 133 1.99 3.61 4.01
N THR A 134 1.92 4.84 4.51
CA THR A 134 3.01 5.40 5.32
C THR A 134 2.59 6.27 6.48
N GLY A 135 3.25 6.14 7.63
CA GLY A 135 2.97 6.97 8.80
C GLY A 135 1.58 6.79 9.38
N ASN A 136 0.87 5.70 9.06
CA ASN A 136 -0.45 5.45 9.62
C ASN A 136 -0.35 4.81 11.00
N SER A 137 -1.30 5.11 11.89
CA SER A 137 -1.27 4.64 13.27
C SER A 137 -2.57 4.00 13.73
N ALA A 138 -2.46 2.95 14.55
CA ALA A 138 -3.58 2.37 15.27
C ALA A 138 -3.13 1.94 16.67
N PRO A 139 -3.98 2.03 17.70
CA PRO A 139 -3.61 1.61 19.03
C PRO A 139 -3.57 0.09 19.20
N TRP A 140 -4.19 -0.69 18.30
CA TRP A 140 -4.40 -2.14 18.50
C TRP A 140 -3.73 -3.05 17.46
N ARG A 141 -4.35 -3.26 16.30
CA ARG A 141 -3.83 -4.17 15.25
C ARG A 141 -3.73 -3.44 13.93
N GLY A 142 -2.60 -3.57 13.26
CA GLY A 142 -2.43 -3.06 11.89
C GLY A 142 -2.34 -1.55 11.84
N GLY A 143 -1.17 -0.98 12.13
CA GLY A 143 -0.93 0.46 11.96
C GLY A 143 -1.21 0.91 10.53
N GLY A 144 -0.68 0.17 9.55
CA GLY A 144 -1.01 0.33 8.14
C GLY A 144 -2.35 -0.31 7.82
N ILE A 145 -2.45 -1.63 7.96
CA ILE A 145 -3.61 -2.41 7.52
C ILE A 145 -4.04 -3.42 8.58
N GLY A 146 -5.32 -3.43 8.91
CA GLY A 146 -5.95 -4.50 9.70
C GLY A 146 -6.86 -5.36 8.83
N VAL A 147 -6.72 -6.69 8.89
CA VAL A 147 -7.54 -7.64 8.11
C VAL A 147 -8.19 -8.66 9.04
N SER A 148 -9.51 -8.78 8.97
CA SER A 148 -10.27 -9.61 9.89
C SER A 148 -11.45 -10.36 9.27
N GLY A 149 -11.68 -11.57 9.79
CA GLY A 149 -12.86 -12.37 9.46
C GLY A 149 -12.63 -13.38 8.33
N ALA A 150 -13.28 -14.55 8.44
CA ALA A 150 -13.08 -15.70 7.56
C ALA A 150 -13.56 -15.52 6.11
N SER A 151 -14.13 -14.37 5.77
CA SER A 151 -14.53 -14.02 4.41
C SER A 151 -13.73 -12.83 3.86
N SER A 152 -12.63 -12.45 4.52
CA SER A 152 -11.73 -11.39 4.07
C SER A 152 -10.52 -11.99 3.38
N ASN A 153 -10.45 -11.79 2.06
CA ASN A 153 -9.41 -12.32 1.18
C ASN A 153 -8.77 -11.19 0.34
N PRO A 154 -8.25 -10.10 0.95
CA PRO A 154 -7.65 -9.02 0.17
C PRO A 154 -6.42 -9.48 -0.61
N THR A 155 -6.20 -8.85 -1.76
CA THR A 155 -5.02 -9.08 -2.62
C THR A 155 -4.19 -7.81 -2.71
N PHE A 156 -2.89 -7.95 -2.50
CA PHE A 156 -1.92 -6.86 -2.55
C PHE A 156 -0.85 -7.18 -3.57
N THR A 157 -0.68 -6.32 -4.57
CA THR A 157 0.38 -6.45 -5.57
C THR A 157 1.06 -5.10 -5.73
N ASN A 158 2.38 -5.05 -5.66
CA ASN A 158 3.10 -3.78 -5.74
C ASN A 158 2.60 -2.79 -4.68
N VAL A 159 2.60 -3.20 -3.42
CA VAL A 159 2.22 -2.36 -2.29
C VAL A 159 3.44 -2.08 -1.43
N THR A 160 3.54 -0.88 -0.89
CA THR A 160 4.59 -0.52 0.07
C THR A 160 3.96 -0.10 1.38
N LEU A 161 4.29 -0.78 2.47
CA LEU A 161 3.95 -0.41 3.84
C LEU A 161 5.24 0.02 4.53
N ILE A 162 5.33 1.27 4.94
CA ILE A 162 6.52 1.81 5.58
C ILE A 162 6.21 2.80 6.69
N ASP A 163 6.94 2.70 7.80
CA ASP A 163 6.82 3.61 8.95
C ASP A 163 5.40 3.69 9.53
N ASN A 164 4.62 2.62 9.42
CA ASN A 164 3.32 2.51 10.06
C ASN A 164 3.47 1.94 11.47
N GLN A 165 2.60 2.40 12.37
CA GLN A 165 2.73 2.12 13.79
C GLN A 165 1.46 1.51 14.38
N SER A 166 1.60 0.37 15.03
CA SER A 166 0.62 -0.08 16.01
C SER A 166 1.16 0.21 17.41
N SER A 167 0.35 0.84 18.26
CA SER A 167 0.65 0.83 19.69
C SER A 167 0.39 -0.59 20.22
N THR A 168 1.17 -1.07 21.18
CA THR A 168 0.91 -2.34 21.87
C THR A 168 0.32 -2.12 23.26
N ALA A 169 -0.30 -0.97 23.52
CA ALA A 169 -0.61 -0.35 24.82
C ALA A 169 -1.14 -1.27 25.95
N GLY A 170 -0.31 -2.22 26.39
CA GLY A 170 -0.61 -3.24 27.38
C GLY A 170 -1.65 -4.30 26.98
N TRP A 171 -2.17 -4.32 25.75
CA TRP A 171 -3.20 -5.28 25.35
C TRP A 171 -2.57 -6.60 24.86
N PRO A 172 -2.95 -7.76 25.42
CA PRO A 172 -2.54 -9.03 24.83
C PRO A 172 -3.10 -9.12 23.41
N ASN A 173 -2.28 -9.62 22.48
CA ASN A 173 -2.63 -9.83 21.07
C ASN A 173 -2.86 -8.55 20.24
N SER A 174 -2.22 -7.43 20.58
CA SER A 174 -2.05 -6.25 19.70
C SER A 174 -0.70 -6.32 18.97
N GLY A 175 -0.62 -5.86 17.73
CA GLY A 175 0.62 -5.93 16.94
C GLY A 175 0.44 -5.59 15.46
N GLY A 176 1.54 -5.65 14.71
CA GLY A 176 1.56 -5.40 13.27
C GLY A 176 1.51 -3.91 12.97
N GLY A 177 2.66 -3.26 12.99
CA GLY A 177 2.79 -1.90 12.49
C GLY A 177 2.39 -1.82 11.03
N GLY A 178 2.90 -2.74 10.21
CA GLY A 178 2.59 -2.80 8.79
C GLY A 178 1.19 -3.35 8.59
N ILE A 179 1.04 -4.67 8.75
CA ILE A 179 -0.24 -5.36 8.59
C ILE A 179 -0.50 -6.33 9.74
N ALA A 180 -1.77 -6.50 10.10
CA ALA A 180 -2.21 -7.50 11.07
C ALA A 180 -3.38 -8.33 10.53
N PHE A 181 -3.35 -9.64 10.79
CA PHE A 181 -4.37 -10.60 10.36
C PHE A 181 -5.00 -11.34 11.54
N TRP A 182 -6.33 -11.47 11.56
CA TRP A 182 -7.06 -12.26 12.55
C TRP A 182 -8.43 -12.76 12.07
N GLY A 183 -9.08 -13.60 12.89
CA GLY A 183 -10.47 -14.04 12.67
C GLY A 183 -10.66 -14.96 11.46
N GLY A 184 -9.63 -15.74 11.09
CA GLY A 184 -9.68 -16.64 9.95
C GLY A 184 -9.49 -15.97 8.58
N ALA A 185 -8.95 -14.76 8.52
CA ALA A 185 -8.67 -14.09 7.25
C ALA A 185 -7.70 -14.90 6.36
N ASP A 186 -7.83 -14.75 5.04
CA ASP A 186 -6.89 -15.24 4.05
C ASP A 186 -6.28 -14.05 3.28
N CYS A 187 -5.09 -14.23 2.70
CA CYS A 187 -4.46 -13.15 1.95
C CYS A 187 -3.43 -13.64 0.93
N SER A 188 -3.32 -12.91 -0.17
CA SER A 188 -2.24 -13.04 -1.15
C SER A 188 -1.52 -11.70 -1.30
N ILE A 189 -0.20 -11.71 -1.09
CA ILE A 189 0.68 -10.55 -1.22
C ILE A 189 1.80 -10.91 -2.20
N SER A 190 2.03 -10.06 -3.19
CA SER A 190 3.18 -10.19 -4.11
C SER A 190 3.82 -8.85 -4.43
N ASN A 191 5.09 -8.88 -4.86
CA ASN A 191 5.83 -7.70 -5.34
C ASN A 191 5.79 -6.52 -4.38
N SER A 192 5.73 -6.76 -3.07
CA SER A 192 5.43 -5.72 -2.09
C SER A 192 6.58 -5.48 -1.12
N ILE A 193 6.64 -4.28 -0.53
CA ILE A 193 7.65 -3.89 0.46
C ILE A 193 6.98 -3.69 1.82
N PHE A 194 7.53 -4.33 2.84
CA PHE A 194 7.19 -4.15 4.25
C PHE A 194 8.49 -3.79 4.97
N PHE A 195 8.63 -2.52 5.38
CA PHE A 195 9.88 -2.04 5.94
C PHE A 195 9.67 -0.90 6.96
N GLY A 196 10.37 -0.93 8.08
CA GLY A 196 10.36 0.14 9.09
C GLY A 196 9.05 0.25 9.87
N ASN A 197 8.18 -0.76 9.82
CA ASN A 197 6.92 -0.72 10.56
C ASN A 197 7.12 -1.16 12.02
N ASN A 198 6.32 -0.62 12.93
CA ASN A 198 6.46 -0.87 14.37
C ASN A 198 5.13 -1.32 15.02
N PRO A 199 5.09 -2.37 15.85
CA PRO A 199 6.21 -3.17 16.33
C PRO A 199 6.75 -4.18 15.31
N ASP A 200 5.90 -4.66 14.40
CA ASP A 200 6.23 -5.71 13.44
C ASP A 200 5.78 -5.33 12.03
N GLU A 201 6.43 -5.88 11.02
CA GLU A 201 6.01 -5.78 9.63
C GLU A 201 4.65 -6.46 9.40
N ILE A 202 4.54 -7.69 9.88
CA ILE A 202 3.36 -8.55 9.73
C ILE A 202 3.07 -9.21 11.07
N TYR A 203 1.84 -9.07 11.55
CA TYR A 203 1.36 -9.73 12.76
C TYR A 203 0.24 -10.72 12.46
N LEU A 204 0.42 -11.96 12.91
CA LEU A 204 -0.61 -13.00 12.88
C LEU A 204 -1.16 -13.19 14.29
N ALA A 205 -2.44 -12.90 14.49
CA ALA A 205 -3.06 -13.06 15.80
C ALA A 205 -3.04 -14.53 16.25
N THR A 206 -2.81 -14.77 17.53
CA THR A 206 -2.75 -16.13 18.10
C THR A 206 -4.06 -16.58 18.74
N ASP A 207 -4.91 -15.64 19.14
CA ASP A 207 -6.21 -15.88 19.75
C ASP A 207 -7.30 -16.20 18.72
N GLU A 208 -7.25 -15.52 17.58
CA GLU A 208 -8.10 -15.76 16.43
C GLU A 208 -7.22 -15.78 15.17
N PRO A 209 -6.52 -16.89 14.90
CA PRO A 209 -5.54 -16.91 13.83
C PRO A 209 -6.16 -16.75 12.44
N PRO A 210 -5.41 -16.21 11.48
CA PRO A 210 -5.78 -16.29 10.08
C PRO A 210 -5.74 -17.74 9.57
N ASN A 211 -6.38 -17.99 8.43
CA ASN A 211 -6.39 -19.29 7.78
C ASN A 211 -5.11 -19.51 6.96
N SER A 212 -4.92 -18.72 5.90
CA SER A 212 -3.78 -18.83 5.00
C SER A 212 -3.28 -17.46 4.53
N ILE A 213 -2.02 -17.15 4.84
CA ILE A 213 -1.33 -15.95 4.36
C ILE A 213 -0.22 -16.38 3.42
N ASN A 214 -0.34 -16.04 2.13
CA ASN A 214 0.66 -16.32 1.11
C ASN A 214 1.36 -15.01 0.70
N ILE A 215 2.68 -14.99 0.83
CA ILE A 215 3.52 -13.85 0.47
C ILE A 215 4.65 -14.37 -0.41
N SER A 216 4.78 -13.84 -1.62
CA SER A 216 5.83 -14.20 -2.56
C SER A 216 6.45 -12.98 -3.23
N TYR A 217 7.65 -13.13 -3.78
CA TYR A 217 8.38 -12.11 -4.54
C TYR A 217 8.34 -10.71 -3.90
N SER A 218 8.45 -10.65 -2.59
CA SER A 218 8.29 -9.42 -1.80
C SER A 218 9.52 -9.15 -0.95
N ASN A 219 9.72 -7.88 -0.55
CA ASN A 219 10.76 -7.49 0.39
C ASN A 219 10.16 -7.27 1.78
N ILE A 220 10.50 -8.11 2.76
CA ILE A 220 9.97 -8.04 4.11
C ILE A 220 11.13 -7.94 5.09
N GLN A 221 11.20 -6.83 5.82
CA GLN A 221 12.16 -6.66 6.90
C GLN A 221 11.95 -7.72 7.98
N GLU A 222 13.05 -8.23 8.54
CA GLU A 222 13.07 -9.34 9.51
C GLU A 222 12.73 -10.72 8.90
N SER A 223 12.69 -10.78 7.56
CA SER A 223 12.52 -11.95 6.72
C SER A 223 11.16 -12.65 6.86
N TRP A 224 10.58 -13.08 5.73
CA TRP A 224 9.35 -13.86 5.70
C TRP A 224 9.46 -15.03 4.73
N GLU A 225 9.06 -16.22 5.16
CA GLU A 225 9.11 -17.42 4.31
C GLU A 225 8.16 -17.28 3.11
N GLY A 226 8.67 -17.57 1.91
CA GLY A 226 7.89 -17.55 0.69
C GLY A 226 8.79 -17.58 -0.54
N GLU A 227 8.23 -18.01 -1.67
CA GLU A 227 8.98 -18.06 -2.92
C GLU A 227 9.41 -16.65 -3.35
N GLY A 228 10.69 -16.47 -3.63
CA GLY A 228 11.23 -15.21 -4.14
C GLY A 228 11.22 -14.04 -3.15
N ASN A 229 10.81 -14.26 -1.89
CA ASN A 229 10.92 -13.21 -0.88
C ASN A 229 12.39 -12.91 -0.56
N ILE A 230 12.66 -11.63 -0.33
CA ILE A 230 13.97 -11.11 0.02
C ILE A 230 13.87 -10.18 1.24
N ASP A 231 15.02 -9.92 1.87
CA ASP A 231 15.16 -9.01 3.00
C ASP A 231 16.42 -8.18 2.78
N VAL A 232 16.23 -7.03 2.15
CA VAL A 232 17.27 -6.06 1.84
C VAL A 232 16.76 -4.65 2.13
N ASP A 233 17.68 -3.71 2.35
CA ASP A 233 17.34 -2.29 2.36
C ASP A 233 16.68 -1.92 1.01
N PRO A 234 15.44 -1.37 1.01
CA PRO A 234 14.79 -0.94 -0.21
C PRO A 234 15.57 0.11 -1.00
N MET A 235 16.49 0.85 -0.37
CA MET A 235 17.25 1.92 -1.02
C MET A 235 16.33 2.98 -1.64
N PHE A 236 15.38 3.49 -0.85
CA PHE A 236 14.50 4.58 -1.26
C PHE A 236 15.29 5.88 -1.50
N VAL A 237 14.82 6.71 -2.42
CA VAL A 237 15.47 7.97 -2.80
C VAL A 237 15.53 8.95 -1.63
N ASP A 238 14.40 9.22 -0.95
CA ASP A 238 14.33 10.19 0.14
C ASP A 238 13.08 9.98 1.01
N THR A 239 13.18 9.10 2.01
CA THR A 239 12.07 8.80 2.92
C THR A 239 11.67 9.99 3.79
N ALA A 240 12.61 10.88 4.13
CA ALA A 240 12.36 12.04 4.98
C ALA A 240 11.41 13.06 4.32
N ASN A 241 11.39 13.09 2.98
CA ASN A 241 10.48 13.93 2.20
C ASN A 241 9.37 13.13 1.51
N GLY A 242 9.14 11.87 1.90
CA GLY A 242 8.08 11.02 1.37
C GLY A 242 8.32 10.50 -0.06
N ASN A 243 9.56 10.53 -0.55
CA ASN A 243 9.92 9.95 -1.83
C ASN A 243 10.39 8.50 -1.67
N PHE A 244 9.42 7.59 -1.81
CA PHE A 244 9.62 6.15 -1.73
C PHE A 244 9.85 5.49 -3.10
N HIS A 245 10.28 6.23 -4.12
CA HIS A 245 10.83 5.60 -5.32
C HIS A 245 12.14 4.91 -4.97
N LEU A 246 12.45 3.82 -5.68
CA LEU A 246 13.69 3.10 -5.52
C LEU A 246 14.84 3.86 -6.21
N LEU A 247 16.03 3.80 -5.62
CA LEU A 247 17.26 4.09 -6.36
C LEU A 247 17.53 2.94 -7.35
N ALA A 248 18.15 3.25 -8.48
CA ALA A 248 18.60 2.28 -9.48
C ALA A 248 19.50 1.19 -8.87
N SER A 249 20.22 1.52 -7.79
CA SER A 249 21.07 0.60 -7.05
C SER A 249 20.31 -0.39 -6.15
N SER A 250 18.99 -0.25 -6.02
CA SER A 250 18.15 -1.13 -5.21
C SER A 250 18.08 -2.53 -5.80
N GLN A 251 18.27 -3.56 -4.97
CA GLN A 251 18.08 -4.96 -5.38
C GLN A 251 16.61 -5.32 -5.61
N LEU A 252 15.69 -4.38 -5.39
CA LEU A 252 14.25 -4.54 -5.64
C LEU A 252 13.86 -4.27 -7.10
N ILE A 253 14.80 -3.72 -7.88
CA ILE A 253 14.66 -3.50 -9.32
C ILE A 253 14.68 -4.84 -10.06
N ASN A 254 13.71 -5.09 -10.92
CA ASN A 254 13.48 -6.29 -11.72
C ASN A 254 13.47 -7.60 -10.88
N ALA A 255 13.08 -7.50 -9.62
CA ALA A 255 13.19 -8.58 -8.64
C ALA A 255 11.85 -9.25 -8.29
N GLY A 256 10.72 -8.69 -8.72
CA GLY A 256 9.36 -9.16 -8.44
C GLY A 256 9.00 -10.49 -9.12
N ASP A 257 7.74 -10.86 -9.21
CA ASP A 257 7.31 -12.12 -9.82
C ASP A 257 7.83 -12.22 -11.28
N PRO A 258 8.52 -13.33 -11.67
CA PRO A 258 9.03 -13.53 -13.04
C PRO A 258 7.96 -13.46 -14.14
N ASP A 259 6.69 -13.74 -13.81
CA ASP A 259 5.58 -13.69 -14.75
C ASP A 259 4.86 -12.32 -14.75
N SER A 260 5.36 -11.36 -13.97
CA SER A 260 4.86 -9.99 -13.89
C SER A 260 5.83 -9.01 -14.54
N THR A 261 5.30 -7.98 -15.19
CA THR A 261 6.09 -6.97 -15.90
C THR A 261 5.63 -5.56 -15.59
N ASP A 262 6.59 -4.65 -15.50
CA ASP A 262 6.32 -3.22 -15.47
C ASP A 262 5.93 -2.68 -16.85
N SER A 263 5.51 -1.41 -16.88
CA SER A 263 4.97 -0.80 -18.11
C SER A 263 5.99 -0.56 -19.21
N ASP A 264 7.29 -0.62 -18.90
CA ASP A 264 8.39 -0.60 -19.88
C ASP A 264 8.73 -2.00 -20.41
N GLY A 265 8.07 -3.05 -19.91
CA GLY A 265 8.25 -4.43 -20.31
C GLY A 265 9.39 -5.16 -19.58
N SER A 266 10.05 -4.54 -18.61
CA SER A 266 10.97 -5.24 -17.71
C SER A 266 10.17 -6.15 -16.76
N ARG A 267 10.87 -7.08 -16.08
CA ARG A 267 10.27 -7.83 -14.97
C ARG A 267 9.86 -6.84 -13.89
N ALA A 268 8.71 -7.07 -13.26
CA ALA A 268 8.18 -6.14 -12.28
C ALA A 268 9.19 -5.86 -11.14
N ASP A 269 9.29 -4.59 -10.77
CA ASP A 269 9.95 -4.16 -9.54
C ASP A 269 9.13 -4.58 -8.31
N ILE A 270 9.80 -4.72 -7.17
CA ILE A 270 9.14 -4.92 -5.88
C ILE A 270 8.84 -3.54 -5.27
N GLY A 271 7.58 -3.27 -4.95
CA GLY A 271 7.13 -2.04 -4.29
C GLY A 271 6.05 -1.27 -5.05
N ALA A 272 5.58 -0.19 -4.45
CA ALA A 272 4.48 0.63 -4.98
C ALA A 272 4.82 1.47 -6.21
N TYR A 273 6.11 1.79 -6.39
CA TYR A 273 6.59 2.65 -7.46
C TYR A 273 7.66 1.93 -8.28
N PRO A 274 7.34 1.49 -9.51
CA PRO A 274 8.34 0.90 -10.39
C PRO A 274 9.30 1.98 -10.90
N TYR A 275 10.56 1.60 -11.07
CA TYR A 275 11.57 2.36 -11.78
C TYR A 275 11.48 2.01 -13.27
N LEU A 276 10.81 2.87 -14.02
CA LEU A 276 10.68 2.70 -15.46
C LEU A 276 11.94 3.18 -16.17
N ASN A 277 12.51 2.33 -17.04
CA ASN A 277 13.72 2.64 -17.78
C ASN A 277 13.50 2.49 -19.29
N SER A 278 13.87 3.54 -20.04
CA SER A 278 13.77 3.52 -21.51
C SER A 278 14.93 2.79 -22.20
N TYR A 279 16.06 2.60 -21.50
CA TYR A 279 17.19 1.86 -22.01
C TYR A 279 17.08 0.39 -21.61
N SER A 280 17.34 -0.52 -22.55
CA SER A 280 17.15 -1.96 -22.36
C SER A 280 18.42 -2.78 -22.65
N GLY A 281 19.59 -2.15 -22.52
CA GLY A 281 20.88 -2.80 -22.75
C GLY A 281 21.25 -2.96 -24.24
N PRO A 282 22.11 -3.94 -24.59
CA PRO A 282 22.66 -5.00 -23.74
C PRO A 282 23.91 -4.56 -22.95
N THR A 283 24.34 -3.30 -23.03
CA THR A 283 25.53 -2.81 -22.32
C THR A 283 25.14 -1.70 -21.37
N TRP A 284 25.27 -1.95 -20.07
CA TRP A 284 24.97 -1.00 -19.01
C TRP A 284 26.23 -0.24 -18.62
N TYR A 285 26.20 1.08 -18.73
CA TYR A 285 27.37 1.94 -18.53
C TYR A 285 27.38 2.52 -17.11
N ILE A 286 28.53 2.42 -16.46
CA ILE A 286 28.79 2.93 -15.13
C ILE A 286 29.85 4.03 -15.23
N SER A 287 29.66 5.13 -14.49
CA SER A 287 30.64 6.21 -14.43
C SER A 287 30.61 6.89 -13.07
N GLU A 288 31.76 7.36 -12.57
CA GLU A 288 31.82 8.15 -11.32
C GLU A 288 30.95 9.42 -11.36
N SER A 289 30.72 9.98 -12.55
CA SER A 289 29.84 11.13 -12.76
C SER A 289 28.37 10.77 -13.03
N GLY A 290 28.03 9.47 -13.07
CA GLY A 290 26.68 8.97 -13.34
C GLY A 290 25.67 9.29 -12.24
N ASN A 291 24.44 8.79 -12.38
CA ASN A 291 23.34 9.02 -11.44
C ASN A 291 22.54 7.73 -11.19
N ASP A 292 22.20 7.42 -9.94
CA ASP A 292 21.38 6.25 -9.59
C ASP A 292 19.92 6.63 -9.29
N THR A 293 19.53 7.90 -9.44
CA THR A 293 18.15 8.35 -9.21
C THR A 293 17.38 8.53 -10.50
N THR A 294 18.05 8.96 -11.58
CA THR A 294 17.37 9.35 -12.83
C THR A 294 18.04 8.83 -14.09
N ALA A 295 19.22 8.23 -13.99
CA ALA A 295 19.91 7.77 -15.20
C ALA A 295 19.25 6.51 -15.75
N THR A 296 19.49 6.27 -17.02
CA THR A 296 19.00 5.10 -17.75
C THR A 296 20.04 3.98 -17.82
N GLY A 297 21.32 4.28 -17.59
CA GLY A 297 22.42 3.32 -17.77
C GLY A 297 22.94 3.22 -19.20
N ALA A 298 22.49 4.11 -20.09
CA ALA A 298 23.02 4.27 -21.44
C ALA A 298 24.39 4.95 -21.43
N SER A 299 25.14 4.87 -22.54
CA SER A 299 26.50 5.44 -22.61
C SER A 299 26.59 6.96 -22.44
N ASP A 300 25.54 7.68 -22.83
CA ASP A 300 25.39 9.13 -22.68
C ASP A 300 24.68 9.52 -21.37
N ASP A 301 24.15 8.55 -20.64
CA ASP A 301 23.46 8.71 -19.36
C ASP A 301 23.73 7.52 -18.41
N PRO A 302 24.99 7.36 -17.95
CA PRO A 302 25.42 6.19 -17.21
C PRO A 302 24.92 6.20 -15.76
N PHE A 303 24.78 5.01 -15.19
CA PHE A 303 24.57 4.84 -13.76
C PHE A 303 25.82 5.23 -12.97
N ARG A 304 25.64 5.56 -11.68
CA ARG A 304 26.76 5.85 -10.78
C ARG A 304 27.36 4.59 -10.20
N SER A 305 26.52 3.63 -9.80
CA SER A 305 26.97 2.41 -9.13
C SER A 305 26.91 1.19 -10.05
N ILE A 306 27.88 0.29 -9.85
CA ILE A 306 27.92 -1.00 -10.54
C ILE A 306 26.66 -1.81 -10.24
N GLN A 307 26.14 -1.73 -9.02
CA GLN A 307 24.92 -2.45 -8.62
C GLN A 307 23.72 -2.04 -9.49
N SER A 308 23.58 -0.75 -9.83
CA SER A 308 22.54 -0.31 -10.76
C SER A 308 22.63 -1.04 -12.09
N GLY A 309 23.81 -1.06 -12.73
CA GLY A 309 23.97 -1.80 -13.99
C GLY A 309 23.64 -3.29 -13.88
N ILE A 310 23.92 -3.92 -12.73
CA ILE A 310 23.57 -5.33 -12.48
C ILE A 310 22.05 -5.50 -12.34
N ASN A 311 21.38 -4.63 -11.59
CA ASN A 311 19.94 -4.74 -11.34
C ASN A 311 19.09 -4.62 -12.61
N PHE A 312 19.51 -3.79 -13.56
CA PHE A 312 18.84 -3.66 -14.85
C PHE A 312 19.26 -4.72 -15.88
N SER A 313 20.35 -5.44 -15.62
CA SER A 313 20.87 -6.42 -16.58
C SER A 313 20.07 -7.71 -16.63
N SER A 314 20.02 -8.29 -17.82
CA SER A 314 19.42 -9.59 -18.11
C SER A 314 20.47 -10.60 -18.63
N GLY A 315 20.05 -11.85 -18.83
CA GLY A 315 20.94 -12.90 -19.32
C GLY A 315 21.55 -12.57 -20.69
N GLY A 316 22.85 -12.31 -20.73
CA GLY A 316 23.60 -11.98 -21.95
C GLY A 316 24.09 -10.53 -22.01
N ASP A 317 23.68 -9.69 -21.06
CA ASP A 317 24.12 -8.31 -20.96
C ASP A 317 25.55 -8.18 -20.40
N SER A 318 26.11 -6.98 -20.53
CA SER A 318 27.41 -6.59 -19.97
C SER A 318 27.28 -5.31 -19.16
N VAL A 319 27.98 -5.21 -18.04
CA VAL A 319 28.15 -3.98 -17.26
C VAL A 319 29.56 -3.46 -17.49
N THR A 320 29.70 -2.24 -18.02
CA THR A 320 30.98 -1.61 -18.33
C THR A 320 31.24 -0.42 -17.40
N VAL A 321 32.49 -0.31 -16.94
CA VAL A 321 32.98 0.74 -16.03
C VAL A 321 34.06 1.59 -16.70
#